data_AF-R7LMR7-F1
#
_entry.id   AF-R7LMR7-F1
#
_cell.length_a   1.000
_cell.length_b   1.000
_cell.length_c   1.000
_cell.angle_alpha   90.00
_cell.angle_beta   90.00
_cell.angle_gamma   90.00
#
_symmetry.space_group_name_H-M   'P 1'
#
loop_
_entity.id
_entity.type
_entity.pdbx_description
1 polymer ?
#
loop_
_entity_poly.entity_id
_entity_poly.type
_entity_poly.pdbx_seq_one_letter_code
_entity_poly.pdbx_strand_id
1 'polypeptide(L)'
;MKKNEGITMLVLVITVILLLILSGISINTGNNIIKRANLENLKTNMLLIEVKGKEYVENGNFNLGTSFDKLTDENEKNKRIELAKSKLKGTEITSVSDLNSNFGITQEQFQQEQTNLIFYYKLTKEDLEELGMSNEDSNNQKGGYIIKYDLKNMELEIYNTIGFKSGDKTYYSLSELENLEI
;
A
#
# COMPACT_ATOMS: atom_id res chain seq x y z
N MET A 1 24.47 55.11 -27.99
CA MET A 1 24.22 53.97 -28.91
C MET A 1 24.16 52.70 -28.07
N LYS A 2 23.04 51.95 -28.08
CA LYS A 2 22.93 50.67 -27.37
C LYS A 2 23.67 49.60 -28.18
N LYS A 3 24.73 49.04 -27.61
CA LYS A 3 25.53 47.95 -28.21
C LYS A 3 24.75 46.65 -28.03
N ASN A 4 23.99 46.23 -29.03
CA ASN A 4 23.40 44.89 -29.04
C ASN A 4 24.53 43.90 -29.40
N GLU A 5 25.13 43.29 -28.39
CA GLU A 5 26.03 42.16 -28.58
C GLU A 5 25.19 40.95 -29.00
N GLY A 6 25.00 40.77 -30.31
CA GLY A 6 24.36 39.59 -30.85
C GLY A 6 25.18 38.36 -30.49
N ILE A 7 24.53 37.36 -29.86
CA ILE A 7 25.14 36.05 -29.63
C ILE A 7 25.57 35.50 -30.99
N THR A 8 26.87 35.29 -31.18
CA THR A 8 27.40 34.68 -32.40
C THR A 8 26.88 33.25 -32.50
N MET A 9 26.43 32.80 -33.68
CA MET A 9 25.85 31.46 -33.91
C MET A 9 26.68 30.32 -33.29
N LEU A 10 28.01 30.45 -33.28
CA LEU A 10 28.93 29.51 -32.65
C LEU A 10 28.71 29.39 -31.12
N VAL A 11 28.51 30.51 -30.43
CA VAL A 11 28.25 30.56 -28.98
C VAL A 11 26.90 29.93 -28.67
N LEU A 12 25.89 30.15 -29.53
CA LEU A 12 24.57 29.54 -29.39
C LEU A 12 24.67 28.01 -29.49
N VAL A 13 25.39 27.49 -30.49
CA VAL A 13 25.59 26.05 -30.69
C VAL A 13 26.28 25.41 -29.48
N ILE A 14 27.36 26.02 -28.98
CA ILE A 14 28.08 25.53 -27.79
C ILE A 14 27.17 25.52 -26.56
N THR A 15 26.37 26.58 -26.38
CA THR A 15 25.41 26.69 -25.26
C THR A 15 24.35 25.59 -25.33
N VAL A 16 23.79 25.30 -26.51
CA VAL A 16 22.79 24.24 -26.67
C VAL A 16 23.39 22.85 -26.38
N ILE A 17 24.61 22.58 -26.84
CA ILE A 17 25.30 21.31 -26.55
C ILE A 17 25.51 21.15 -25.03
N LEU A 18 25.95 22.22 -24.35
CA LEU A 18 26.11 22.22 -22.89
C LEU A 18 24.79 21.95 -22.16
N LEU A 19 23.70 22.58 -22.59
CA LEU A 19 22.37 22.37 -22.01
C LEU A 19 21.87 20.92 -22.19
N LEU A 20 22.14 20.29 -23.33
CA LEU A 20 21.77 18.90 -23.59
C LEU A 20 22.50 17.92 -22.65
N ILE A 21 23.81 18.12 -22.46
CA ILE A 21 24.60 17.28 -21.54
C ILE A 21 24.12 17.45 -20.09
N LEU A 22 23.92 18.70 -19.65
CA LEU A 22 23.41 19.00 -18.30
C LEU A 22 22.01 18.42 -18.08
N SER A 23 21.14 18.50 -19.09
CA SER A 23 19.80 17.93 -19.04
C SER A 23 19.85 16.41 -18.94
N GLY A 24 20.71 15.73 -19.71
CA GLY A 24 20.86 14.28 -19.66
C GLY A 24 21.22 13.75 -18.27
N ILE A 25 22.16 14.41 -17.58
CA ILE A 25 22.57 14.05 -16.22
C ILE A 25 21.45 14.39 -15.21
N SER A 26 20.87 15.59 -15.32
CA SER A 26 19.84 16.07 -14.38
C SER A 26 18.57 15.22 -14.42
N ILE A 27 18.16 14.74 -15.60
CA ILE A 27 16.98 13.89 -15.76
C ILE A 27 17.19 12.52 -15.09
N ASN A 28 18.36 11.90 -15.26
CA ASN A 28 18.62 10.57 -14.68
C ASN A 28 18.67 10.63 -13.14
N THR A 29 19.38 11.61 -12.58
CA THR A 29 19.43 11.84 -11.12
C THR A 29 18.06 12.22 -10.58
N GLY A 30 17.32 13.10 -11.26
CA GLY A 30 15.97 13.50 -10.88
C GLY A 30 14.99 12.32 -10.86
N ASN A 31 15.05 11.42 -11.86
CA ASN A 31 14.19 10.25 -11.93
C ASN A 31 14.43 9.28 -10.75
N ASN A 32 15.68 9.07 -10.34
CA ASN A 32 16.00 8.22 -9.19
C ASN A 32 15.52 8.82 -7.87
N ILE A 33 15.66 10.14 -7.70
CA ILE A 33 15.15 10.86 -6.51
C ILE A 33 13.62 10.73 -6.43
N ILE A 34 12.90 10.94 -7.53
CA ILE A 34 11.44 10.81 -7.58
C ILE A 34 11.00 9.38 -7.27
N LYS A 35 11.67 8.37 -7.83
CA LYS A 35 11.37 6.95 -7.53
C LYS A 35 11.58 6.62 -6.06
N ARG A 36 12.68 7.08 -5.46
CA ARG A 36 12.94 6.92 -4.01
C ARG A 36 11.87 7.60 -3.19
N ALA A 37 11.50 8.85 -3.51
CA ALA A 37 10.45 9.57 -2.81
C ALA A 37 9.08 8.87 -2.91
N ASN A 38 8.75 8.29 -4.06
CA ASN A 38 7.51 7.52 -4.24
C ASN A 38 7.53 6.22 -3.42
N LEU A 39 8.66 5.51 -3.38
CA LEU A 39 8.83 4.32 -2.56
C LEU A 39 8.66 4.65 -1.07
N GLU A 40 9.36 5.67 -0.58
CA GLU A 40 9.30 6.08 0.83
C GLU A 40 7.90 6.56 1.22
N ASN A 41 7.21 7.30 0.34
CA ASN A 41 5.81 7.67 0.56
C ASN A 41 4.90 6.44 0.64
N LEU A 42 5.06 5.48 -0.27
CA LEU A 42 4.27 4.25 -0.24
C LEU A 42 4.51 3.45 1.05
N LYS A 43 5.78 3.27 1.45
CA LYS A 43 6.14 2.61 2.72
C LYS A 43 5.51 3.33 3.91
N THR A 44 5.67 4.65 3.98
CA THR A 44 5.12 5.48 5.06
C THR A 44 3.60 5.35 5.15
N ASN A 45 2.92 5.39 4.01
CA ASN A 45 1.48 5.25 3.91
C ASN A 45 1.02 3.86 4.39
N MET A 46 1.66 2.80 3.92
CA MET A 46 1.33 1.43 4.34
C MET A 46 1.65 1.19 5.82
N LEU A 47 2.75 1.75 6.33
CA LEU A 47 3.11 1.68 7.75
C LEU A 47 2.10 2.43 8.64
N LEU A 48 1.61 3.60 8.19
CA LEU A 48 0.55 4.32 8.89
C LEU A 48 -0.73 3.48 8.99
N ILE A 49 -1.12 2.84 7.88
CA ILE A 49 -2.26 1.93 7.85
C ILE A 49 -2.01 0.74 8.79
N GLU A 50 -0.81 0.18 8.82
CA GLU A 50 -0.48 -0.92 9.74
C GLU A 50 -0.63 -0.48 11.20
N VAL A 51 0.01 0.61 11.60
CA VAL A 51 0.00 1.08 12.99
C VAL A 51 -1.42 1.37 13.47
N LYS A 52 -2.24 2.02 12.62
CA LYS A 52 -3.66 2.25 12.92
C LYS A 52 -4.49 0.96 12.84
N GLY A 53 -4.15 0.10 11.90
CA GLY A 53 -4.70 -1.23 11.66
C GLY A 53 -4.66 -2.11 12.90
N LYS A 54 -3.58 -2.01 13.69
CA LYS A 54 -3.38 -2.80 14.91
C LYS A 54 -4.49 -2.57 15.94
N GLU A 55 -4.97 -1.35 16.09
CA GLU A 55 -6.08 -1.06 16.99
C GLU A 55 -7.35 -1.83 16.58
N TYR A 56 -7.64 -1.92 15.28
CA TYR A 56 -8.82 -2.64 14.78
C TYR A 56 -8.68 -4.16 14.94
N VAL A 57 -7.50 -4.73 14.68
CA VAL A 57 -7.28 -6.19 14.84
C VAL A 57 -7.31 -6.60 16.31
N GLU A 58 -6.76 -5.78 17.21
CA GLU A 58 -6.83 -5.98 18.66
C GLU A 58 -8.27 -5.91 19.17
N ASN A 59 -9.03 -4.92 18.72
CA ASN A 59 -10.46 -4.80 19.05
C ASN A 59 -11.28 -5.98 18.50
N GLY A 60 -10.94 -6.48 17.32
CA GLY A 60 -11.53 -7.69 16.74
C GLY A 60 -11.22 -8.93 17.58
N ASN A 61 -9.95 -9.17 17.90
CA ASN A 61 -9.50 -10.28 18.75
C ASN A 61 -10.15 -10.25 20.13
N PHE A 62 -10.27 -9.08 20.75
CA PHE A 62 -10.93 -8.91 22.03
C PHE A 62 -12.39 -9.40 21.99
N ASN A 63 -13.11 -9.16 20.89
CA ASN A 63 -14.49 -9.63 20.71
C ASN A 63 -14.59 -11.13 20.38
N LEU A 64 -13.56 -11.74 19.78
CA LEU A 64 -13.47 -13.21 19.67
C LEU A 64 -13.34 -13.85 21.07
N GLY A 65 -12.52 -13.25 21.92
CA GLY A 65 -12.26 -13.68 23.28
C GLY A 65 -11.35 -14.91 23.38
N THR A 66 -10.73 -15.08 24.55
CA THR A 66 -9.67 -16.07 24.80
C THR A 66 -10.13 -17.54 24.78
N SER A 67 -11.44 -17.79 24.80
CA SER A 67 -12.03 -19.13 24.77
C SER A 67 -12.60 -19.53 23.42
N PHE A 68 -12.39 -18.72 22.36
CA PHE A 68 -12.97 -18.95 21.04
C PHE A 68 -12.73 -20.37 20.52
N ASP A 69 -11.48 -20.86 20.60
CA ASP A 69 -11.09 -22.19 20.12
C ASP A 69 -11.71 -23.35 20.93
N LYS A 70 -12.19 -23.06 22.14
CA LYS A 70 -12.81 -24.05 23.03
C LYS A 70 -14.33 -24.09 22.87
N LEU A 71 -14.91 -23.17 22.09
CA LEU A 71 -16.35 -23.17 21.83
C LEU A 71 -16.72 -24.40 20.99
N THR A 72 -17.77 -25.09 21.41
CA THR A 72 -18.39 -26.17 20.64
C THR A 72 -19.68 -25.74 19.96
N ASP A 73 -20.26 -24.61 20.39
CA ASP A 73 -21.46 -24.03 19.81
C ASP A 73 -21.10 -23.15 18.60
N GLU A 74 -21.48 -23.62 17.42
CA GLU A 74 -21.26 -22.92 16.15
C GLU A 74 -22.04 -21.60 16.04
N ASN A 75 -23.20 -21.47 16.69
CA ASN A 75 -23.96 -20.21 16.67
C ASN A 75 -23.23 -19.13 17.46
N GLU A 76 -22.69 -19.47 18.62
CA GLU A 76 -21.90 -18.55 19.43
C GLU A 76 -20.57 -18.20 18.74
N LYS A 77 -19.91 -19.17 18.09
CA LYS A 77 -18.72 -18.89 17.26
C LYS A 77 -19.03 -17.86 16.18
N ASN A 78 -20.05 -18.11 15.36
CA ASN A 78 -20.42 -17.22 14.26
C ASN A 78 -20.77 -15.83 14.78
N LYS A 79 -21.52 -15.73 15.89
CA LYS A 79 -21.84 -14.45 16.51
C LYS A 79 -20.59 -13.65 16.91
N ARG A 80 -19.58 -14.32 17.48
CA ARG A 80 -18.31 -13.67 17.85
C ARG A 80 -17.48 -13.29 16.64
N ILE A 81 -17.45 -14.12 15.60
CA ILE A 81 -16.79 -13.78 14.32
C ILE A 81 -17.41 -12.51 13.74
N GLU A 82 -18.75 -12.43 13.64
CA GLU A 82 -19.44 -11.26 13.10
C GLU A 82 -19.21 -10.00 13.95
N LEU A 83 -19.21 -10.14 15.28
CA LEU A 83 -18.85 -9.04 16.19
C LEU A 83 -17.41 -8.58 15.98
N ALA A 84 -16.46 -9.50 15.82
CA ALA A 84 -15.07 -9.18 15.56
C ALA A 84 -14.88 -8.48 14.21
N LYS A 85 -15.52 -9.00 13.15
CA LYS A 85 -15.54 -8.39 11.81
C LYS A 85 -16.11 -6.98 11.82
N SER A 86 -17.14 -6.71 12.64
CA SER A 86 -17.73 -5.37 12.77
C SER A 86 -16.78 -4.31 13.36
N LYS A 87 -15.65 -4.74 13.95
CA LYS A 87 -14.60 -3.84 14.45
C LYS A 87 -13.48 -3.58 13.45
N LEU A 88 -13.44 -4.34 12.36
CA LEU A 88 -12.45 -4.16 11.32
C LEU A 88 -12.82 -2.96 10.42
N LYS A 89 -11.80 -2.31 9.87
CA LYS A 89 -11.97 -1.14 9.02
C LYS A 89 -11.98 -1.57 7.55
N GLY A 90 -12.85 -0.95 6.76
CA GLY A 90 -12.99 -1.21 5.32
C GLY A 90 -14.15 -2.13 4.97
N THR A 91 -14.20 -2.51 3.69
CA THR A 91 -15.20 -3.44 3.14
C THR A 91 -14.60 -4.83 2.98
N GLU A 92 -15.24 -5.84 3.57
CA GLU A 92 -14.78 -7.23 3.49
C GLU A 92 -14.76 -7.73 2.03
N ILE A 93 -13.66 -8.37 1.66
CA ILE A 93 -13.50 -9.08 0.41
C ILE A 93 -13.87 -10.54 0.64
N THR A 94 -14.93 -10.98 -0.03
CA THR A 94 -15.49 -12.33 0.15
C THR A 94 -15.07 -13.30 -0.97
N SER A 95 -14.49 -12.79 -2.06
CA SER A 95 -14.01 -13.58 -3.18
C SER A 95 -12.57 -13.23 -3.55
N VAL A 96 -11.75 -14.25 -3.83
CA VAL A 96 -10.38 -14.06 -4.33
C VAL A 96 -10.35 -13.30 -5.66
N SER A 97 -11.44 -13.32 -6.44
CA SER A 97 -11.56 -12.57 -7.70
C SER A 97 -11.49 -11.06 -7.52
N ASP A 98 -11.81 -10.57 -6.31
CA ASP A 98 -11.77 -9.14 -5.99
C ASP A 98 -10.38 -8.71 -5.49
N LEU A 99 -9.46 -9.67 -5.28
CA LEU A 99 -8.05 -9.42 -5.02
C LEU A 99 -7.27 -9.30 -6.32
N ASN A 100 -6.19 -8.53 -6.30
CA ASN A 100 -5.29 -8.47 -7.44
C ASN A 100 -4.57 -9.82 -7.58
N SER A 101 -4.72 -10.47 -8.74
CA SER A 101 -4.03 -11.74 -9.06
C SER A 101 -2.52 -11.70 -8.87
N ASN A 102 -1.90 -10.51 -8.97
CA ASN A 102 -0.46 -10.33 -8.76
C ASN A 102 -0.03 -10.47 -7.29
N PHE A 103 -0.95 -10.51 -6.33
CA PHE A 103 -0.63 -10.78 -4.92
C PHE A 103 -0.21 -12.24 -4.69
N GLY A 104 -0.42 -13.14 -5.66
CA GLY A 104 -0.05 -14.54 -5.53
C GLY A 104 -0.92 -15.36 -4.57
N ILE A 105 -2.06 -14.80 -4.13
CA ILE A 105 -3.02 -15.47 -3.25
C ILE A 105 -3.90 -16.40 -4.09
N THR A 106 -3.85 -17.70 -3.82
CA THR A 106 -4.67 -18.70 -4.52
C THR A 106 -6.06 -18.82 -3.88
N GLN A 107 -7.03 -19.38 -4.61
CA GLN A 107 -8.37 -19.67 -4.08
C GLN A 107 -8.33 -20.59 -2.85
N GLU A 108 -7.45 -21.60 -2.87
CA GLU A 108 -7.26 -22.54 -1.75
C GLU A 108 -6.71 -21.82 -0.52
N GLN A 109 -5.67 -21.01 -0.71
CA GLN A 109 -5.08 -20.22 0.37
C GLN A 109 -6.12 -19.26 0.97
N PHE A 110 -6.87 -18.55 0.12
CA PHE A 110 -7.90 -17.61 0.56
C PHE A 110 -8.98 -18.29 1.43
N GLN A 111 -9.46 -19.47 1.05
CA GLN A 111 -10.45 -20.23 1.82
C GLN A 111 -9.87 -20.76 3.15
N GLN A 112 -8.63 -21.23 3.13
CA GLN A 112 -7.94 -21.69 4.33
C GLN A 112 -7.74 -20.55 5.33
N GLU A 113 -7.34 -19.37 4.84
CA GLU A 113 -7.15 -18.17 5.64
C GLU A 113 -8.47 -17.73 6.30
N GLN A 114 -9.59 -17.69 5.56
CA GLN A 114 -10.91 -17.40 6.14
C GLN A 114 -11.29 -18.37 7.27
N THR A 115 -10.99 -19.65 7.11
CA THR A 115 -11.21 -20.68 8.15
C THR A 115 -10.35 -20.43 9.39
N ASN A 116 -9.16 -19.85 9.20
CA ASN A 116 -8.24 -19.48 10.27
C ASN A 116 -8.52 -18.08 10.85
N LEU A 117 -9.66 -17.46 10.52
CA LEU A 117 -10.03 -16.09 10.93
C LEU A 117 -9.10 -15.00 10.38
N ILE A 118 -8.55 -15.26 9.20
CA ILE A 118 -7.76 -14.30 8.44
C ILE A 118 -8.65 -13.76 7.31
N PHE A 119 -8.86 -12.44 7.31
CA PHE A 119 -9.82 -11.79 6.43
C PHE A 119 -9.19 -10.62 5.66
N TYR A 120 -9.71 -10.34 4.48
CA TYR A 120 -9.23 -9.28 3.60
C TYR A 120 -10.24 -8.15 3.54
N TYR A 121 -9.79 -6.91 3.69
CA TYR A 121 -10.65 -5.72 3.68
C TYR A 121 -10.08 -4.65 2.76
N LYS A 122 -10.91 -4.13 1.87
CA LYS A 122 -10.58 -3.00 1.00
C LYS A 122 -10.89 -1.70 1.71
N LEU A 123 -9.93 -0.78 1.75
CA LEU A 123 -10.13 0.55 2.31
C LEU A 123 -10.70 1.49 1.25
N THR A 124 -11.73 2.26 1.62
CA THR A 124 -12.23 3.38 0.80
C THR A 124 -11.40 4.64 1.03
N LYS A 125 -11.67 5.69 0.26
CA LYS A 125 -11.00 6.98 0.46
C LYS A 125 -11.31 7.56 1.84
N GLU A 126 -12.55 7.44 2.28
CA GLU A 126 -13.02 7.88 3.59
C GLU A 126 -12.29 7.11 4.71
N ASP A 127 -12.11 5.79 4.55
CA ASP A 127 -11.35 5.01 5.52
C ASP A 127 -9.91 5.52 5.65
N LEU A 128 -9.24 5.82 4.53
CA LEU A 128 -7.86 6.33 4.53
C LEU A 128 -7.78 7.72 5.19
N GLU A 129 -8.74 8.61 4.93
CA GLU A 129 -8.81 9.93 5.57
C GLU A 129 -8.98 9.81 7.09
N GLU A 130 -9.85 8.91 7.57
CA GLU A 130 -10.03 8.62 9.00
C GLU A 130 -8.76 8.04 9.65
N LEU A 131 -7.98 7.26 8.90
CA LEU A 131 -6.67 6.77 9.34
C LEU A 131 -5.59 7.87 9.38
N GLY A 132 -5.91 9.07 8.88
CA GLY A 132 -5.04 10.24 8.90
C GLY A 132 -4.21 10.43 7.62
N MET A 133 -4.58 9.77 6.52
CA MET A 133 -3.96 10.00 5.22
C MET A 133 -4.44 11.29 4.58
N SER A 134 -3.52 11.99 3.92
CA SER A 134 -3.84 13.19 3.17
C SER A 134 -4.60 12.86 1.88
N ASN A 135 -5.41 13.81 1.38
CA ASN A 135 -6.16 13.66 0.13
C ASN A 135 -5.29 13.30 -1.10
N GLU A 136 -4.04 13.75 -1.13
CA GLU A 136 -3.07 13.44 -2.18
C GLU A 136 -2.57 11.98 -2.12
N ASP A 137 -2.57 11.39 -0.92
CA ASP A 137 -2.16 10.01 -0.64
C ASP A 137 -3.29 9.02 -0.87
N SER A 138 -4.53 9.44 -0.61
CA SER A 138 -5.75 8.66 -0.85
C SER A 138 -6.22 8.70 -2.31
N ASN A 139 -5.45 9.28 -3.23
CA ASN A 139 -5.83 9.42 -4.63
C ASN A 139 -5.59 8.12 -5.42
N ASN A 140 -6.52 7.79 -6.33
CA ASN A 140 -6.51 6.57 -7.16
C ASN A 140 -5.24 6.41 -8.02
N GLN A 141 -4.47 7.47 -8.25
CA GLN A 141 -3.18 7.40 -8.95
C GLN A 141 -2.09 6.62 -8.16
N LYS A 142 -2.20 6.55 -6.82
CA LYS A 142 -1.31 5.76 -5.95
C LYS A 142 -1.86 4.36 -5.63
N GLY A 143 -3.01 4.01 -6.19
CA GLY A 143 -3.70 2.74 -5.94
C GLY A 143 -4.47 2.73 -4.62
N GLY A 144 -5.48 1.87 -4.54
CA GLY A 144 -6.15 1.56 -3.28
C GLY A 144 -5.33 0.60 -2.41
N TYR A 145 -5.74 0.48 -1.15
CA TYR A 145 -5.12 -0.39 -0.15
C TYR A 145 -6.07 -1.49 0.30
N ILE A 146 -5.49 -2.65 0.61
CA ILE A 146 -6.17 -3.81 1.18
C ILE A 146 -5.43 -4.20 2.45
N ILE A 147 -6.17 -4.43 3.53
CA ILE A 147 -5.64 -4.96 4.79
C ILE A 147 -6.01 -6.44 4.87
N LYS A 148 -5.01 -7.27 5.11
CA LYS A 148 -5.17 -8.65 5.56
C LYS A 148 -5.11 -8.65 7.08
N TYR A 149 -6.20 -8.99 7.75
CA TYR A 149 -6.29 -9.06 9.21
C TYR A 149 -6.20 -10.52 9.66
N ASP A 150 -5.23 -10.85 10.50
CA ASP A 150 -5.19 -12.09 11.27
C ASP A 150 -5.73 -11.83 12.68
N LEU A 151 -7.01 -12.13 12.86
CA LEU A 151 -7.67 -11.88 14.14
C LEU A 151 -7.13 -12.76 15.26
N LYS A 152 -6.56 -13.94 14.99
CA LYS A 152 -6.06 -14.84 16.04
C LYS A 152 -4.71 -14.38 16.57
N ASN A 153 -3.80 -14.07 15.66
CA ASN A 153 -2.44 -13.69 15.99
C ASN A 153 -2.30 -12.18 16.26
N MET A 154 -3.36 -11.40 15.99
CA MET A 154 -3.34 -9.93 16.07
C MET A 154 -2.29 -9.33 15.13
N GLU A 155 -2.09 -10.00 14.00
CA GLU A 155 -1.18 -9.58 12.94
C GLU A 155 -1.97 -9.02 11.78
N LEU A 156 -1.31 -8.22 10.96
CA LEU A 156 -1.91 -7.69 9.75
C LEU A 156 -0.83 -7.47 8.69
N GLU A 157 -1.24 -7.53 7.42
CA GLU A 157 -0.39 -7.22 6.27
C GLU A 157 -1.14 -6.23 5.37
N ILE A 158 -0.41 -5.23 4.86
CA ILE A 158 -0.98 -4.21 3.97
C ILE A 158 -0.56 -4.51 2.55
N TYR A 159 -1.52 -4.43 1.62
CA TYR A 159 -1.29 -4.55 0.19
C TYR A 159 -1.69 -3.26 -0.53
N ASN A 160 -0.87 -2.81 -1.46
CA ASN A 160 -1.24 -1.78 -2.42
C ASN A 160 -1.69 -2.44 -3.73
N THR A 161 -2.78 -1.94 -4.32
CA THR A 161 -3.38 -2.54 -5.52
C THR A 161 -2.58 -2.32 -6.80
N ILE A 162 -1.72 -1.30 -6.88
CA ILE A 162 -0.87 -1.00 -8.03
C ILE A 162 0.55 -1.55 -7.83
N GLY A 163 1.06 -1.48 -6.59
CA GLY A 163 2.40 -1.86 -6.21
C GLY A 163 3.48 -0.86 -6.65
N PHE A 164 4.73 -1.15 -6.28
CA PHE A 164 5.91 -0.39 -6.66
C PHE A 164 6.79 -1.20 -7.60
N LYS A 165 7.11 -0.67 -8.77
CA LYS A 165 7.98 -1.32 -9.75
C LYS A 165 9.45 -0.96 -9.50
N SER A 166 10.28 -1.97 -9.21
CA SER A 166 11.73 -1.86 -9.16
C SER A 166 12.39 -2.90 -10.07
N GLY A 167 13.07 -2.42 -11.11
CA GLY A 167 13.57 -3.27 -12.20
C GLY A 167 12.42 -3.98 -12.91
N ASP A 168 12.50 -5.31 -13.00
CA ASP A 168 11.50 -6.17 -13.63
C ASP A 168 10.45 -6.72 -12.64
N LYS A 169 10.60 -6.45 -11.34
CA LYS A 169 9.67 -6.90 -10.30
C LYS A 169 8.77 -5.77 -9.81
N THR A 170 7.51 -6.09 -9.55
CA THR A 170 6.58 -5.22 -8.83
C THR A 170 6.35 -5.79 -7.44
N TYR A 171 6.39 -4.92 -6.43
CA TYR A 171 6.24 -5.25 -5.01
C TYR A 171 4.92 -4.67 -4.53
N TYR A 172 4.09 -5.48 -3.86
CA TYR A 172 2.71 -5.10 -3.55
C TYR A 172 2.44 -5.01 -2.05
N SER A 173 3.15 -5.78 -1.23
CA SER A 173 2.93 -5.84 0.22
C SER A 173 3.90 -4.95 0.99
N LEU A 174 3.53 -4.56 2.22
CA LEU A 174 4.42 -3.77 3.09
C LEU A 174 5.69 -4.57 3.43
N SER A 175 5.54 -5.84 3.78
CA SER A 175 6.66 -6.75 4.06
C SER A 175 7.64 -6.88 2.88
N GLU A 176 7.12 -6.87 1.65
CA GLU A 176 7.94 -6.87 0.43
C GLU A 176 8.70 -5.55 0.23
N LEU A 177 8.09 -4.42 0.60
CA LEU A 177 8.63 -3.09 0.38
C LEU A 177 9.58 -2.64 1.49
N GLU A 178 9.39 -3.08 2.73
CA GLU A 178 10.12 -2.61 3.90
C GLU A 178 11.63 -2.65 3.67
N ASN A 179 12.13 -3.78 3.17
CA ASN A 179 13.55 -4.02 2.90
C ASN A 179 14.01 -3.62 1.48
N LEU A 180 13.14 -3.03 0.67
CA LEU A 180 13.49 -2.62 -0.69
C LEU A 180 14.28 -1.31 -0.66
N GLU A 181 15.51 -1.35 -1.19
CA GLU A 181 16.35 -0.17 -1.44
C GLU A 181 16.63 -0.05 -2.94
N ILE A 182 16.58 1.18 -3.47
CA ILE A 182 16.79 1.51 -4.89
C ILE A 182 17.71 2.69 -5.05
#